data_AF-A0A8X7CTP9-F1
#
_entry.id   AF-A0A8X7CTP9-F1
#
_cell.length_a   1.000
_cell.length_b   1.000
_cell.length_c   1.000
_cell.angle_alpha   90.00
_cell.angle_beta   90.00
_cell.angle_gamma   90.00
#
_symmetry.space_group_name_H-M   'P 1'
#
loop_
_entity.id
_entity.type
_entity.pdbx_description
1 polymer ?
#
loop_
_entity_poly.entity_id
_entity_poly.type
_entity_poly.pdbx_seq_one_letter_code
_entity_poly.pdbx_strand_id
1 'polypeptide(L)'
;MPNNEVLQETNLVRLYHNMSEKIVKESENFEGTDSSWTLDEILRLEVHTNRYSKVSGSSSFIEVPKQITKTKAIINVINKKDSQCFMWSILAALYPNISTPKKTSSYPPPYLNKLNFDGISFPTPLNEKLQHNEDCTDKSPARVVMPSETNLLLRKGVFPYDYFDSFEKCKDSCLPPISKFYNKLNEEAISVKDYNYACKVFNEFHLNNLDEYCDPYVKTDVLLSTDLFENFRKICMQTYKLDPCWYFTTPALSWDTMLVHTKVAIELFTDYDMLRFIEKGIRGGISQCCNHYAIANNKYMSNFNPDDEIKYLMYLDANNLYGFSMSKYLPLKDFVWSDNNLTLNRIF
;
A
#
# COMPACT_ATOMS: atom_id res chain seq x y z
N MET A 1 2.66 -19.10 7.33
CA MET A 1 1.69 -18.95 8.44
C MET A 1 1.93 -17.64 9.18
N PRO A 2 0.90 -16.93 9.63
CA PRO A 2 1.08 -15.76 10.49
C PRO A 2 1.73 -16.17 11.83
N ASN A 3 2.51 -15.26 12.42
CA ASN A 3 3.08 -15.44 13.75
C ASN A 3 1.95 -15.49 14.79
N ASN A 4 1.92 -16.53 15.63
CA ASN A 4 0.98 -16.64 16.75
C ASN A 4 1.69 -16.20 18.04
N GLU A 5 1.03 -15.40 18.87
CA GLU A 5 1.53 -15.06 20.20
C GLU A 5 1.50 -16.28 21.12
N VAL A 6 2.61 -16.53 21.83
CA VAL A 6 2.74 -17.58 22.84
C VAL A 6 3.00 -16.91 24.17
N LEU A 7 2.02 -16.96 25.06
CA LEU A 7 2.08 -16.44 26.42
C LEU A 7 2.47 -17.56 27.39
N GLN A 8 2.79 -17.21 28.63
CA GLN A 8 3.24 -18.18 29.63
C GLN A 8 2.14 -19.20 29.98
N GLU A 9 0.89 -18.78 29.86
CA GLU A 9 -0.33 -19.56 30.04
C GLU A 9 -0.76 -20.34 28.78
N THR A 10 -0.07 -20.17 27.64
CA THR A 10 -0.45 -20.84 26.40
C THR A 10 -0.20 -22.34 26.49
N ASN A 11 -1.28 -23.13 26.32
CA ASN A 11 -1.17 -24.57 26.20
C ASN A 11 -0.54 -24.93 24.83
N LEU A 12 0.74 -25.28 24.86
CA LEU A 12 1.52 -25.61 23.66
C LEU A 12 0.98 -26.82 22.89
N VAL A 13 0.36 -27.79 23.57
CA VAL A 13 -0.26 -28.97 22.93
C VAL A 13 -1.46 -28.55 22.09
N ARG A 14 -2.32 -27.66 22.64
CA ARG A 14 -3.46 -27.10 21.91
C ARG A 14 -3.01 -26.23 20.74
N LEU A 15 -1.96 -25.43 20.94
CA LEU A 15 -1.39 -24.60 19.86
C LEU A 15 -0.86 -25.47 18.71
N TYR A 16 -0.13 -26.54 19.03
CA TYR A 16 0.36 -27.50 18.05
C TYR A 16 -0.79 -28.17 17.29
N HIS A 17 -1.81 -28.66 17.99
CA HIS A 17 -2.99 -29.25 17.36
C HIS A 17 -3.67 -28.28 16.40
N ASN A 18 -3.93 -27.03 16.82
CA ASN A 18 -4.52 -26.01 15.95
C ASN A 18 -3.67 -25.72 14.70
N MET A 19 -2.34 -25.70 14.84
CA MET A 19 -1.43 -25.52 13.71
C MET A 19 -1.48 -26.72 12.76
N SER A 20 -1.50 -27.94 13.29
CA SER A 20 -1.60 -29.16 12.48
C SER A 20 -2.93 -29.25 11.74
N GLU A 21 -4.07 -28.97 12.40
CA GLU A 21 -5.39 -28.93 11.77
C GLU A 21 -5.46 -27.89 10.65
N LYS A 22 -4.79 -26.74 10.82
CA LYS A 22 -4.72 -25.72 9.78
C LYS A 22 -3.93 -26.21 8.56
N ILE A 23 -2.83 -26.92 8.75
CA ILE A 23 -2.05 -27.52 7.65
C ILE A 23 -2.90 -28.54 6.90
N VAL A 24 -3.55 -29.45 7.63
CA VAL A 24 -4.44 -30.48 7.03
C VAL A 24 -5.58 -29.83 6.25
N LYS A 25 -6.17 -28.76 6.78
CA LYS A 25 -7.24 -28.04 6.09
C LYS A 25 -6.73 -27.29 4.85
N GLU A 26 -5.55 -26.67 4.92
CA GLU A 26 -4.94 -26.01 3.76
C GLU A 26 -4.56 -27.02 2.68
N SER A 27 -4.15 -28.25 3.04
CA SER A 27 -3.92 -29.33 2.06
C SER A 27 -5.22 -29.81 1.41
N GLU A 28 -6.29 -30.02 2.18
CA GLU A 28 -7.61 -30.40 1.62
C GLU A 28 -8.16 -29.32 0.67
N ASN A 29 -7.99 -28.04 1.03
CA ASN A 29 -8.40 -26.92 0.18
C ASN A 29 -7.56 -26.83 -1.10
N PHE A 30 -6.26 -27.14 -1.04
CA PHE A 30 -5.37 -27.13 -2.20
C PHE A 30 -5.78 -28.18 -3.22
N GLU A 31 -6.10 -29.40 -2.76
CA GLU A 31 -6.60 -30.49 -3.62
C GLU A 31 -7.97 -30.19 -4.24
N GLY A 32 -8.79 -29.37 -3.57
CA GLY A 32 -10.10 -28.93 -4.06
C GLY A 32 -10.06 -27.79 -5.10
N THR A 33 -8.88 -27.28 -5.45
CA THR A 33 -8.72 -26.28 -6.52
C THR A 33 -8.26 -26.95 -7.81
N ASP A 34 -8.80 -26.52 -8.97
CA ASP A 34 -8.72 -27.12 -10.33
C ASP A 34 -7.32 -27.50 -10.88
N SER A 35 -6.26 -27.36 -10.09
CA SER A 35 -4.87 -27.60 -10.46
C SER A 35 -4.47 -29.09 -10.54
N SER A 36 -5.33 -30.04 -10.10
CA SER A 36 -5.08 -31.50 -10.17
C SER A 36 -3.83 -32.00 -9.42
N TRP A 37 -3.26 -31.21 -8.51
CA TRP A 37 -2.15 -31.63 -7.65
C TRP A 37 -2.68 -32.29 -6.38
N THR A 38 -2.10 -33.42 -6.00
CA THR A 38 -2.38 -34.14 -4.73
C THR A 38 -1.16 -34.02 -3.82
N LEU A 39 -1.39 -33.74 -2.53
CA LEU A 39 -0.31 -33.71 -1.55
C LEU A 39 0.08 -35.15 -1.21
N ASP A 40 1.34 -35.53 -1.47
CA ASP A 40 1.85 -36.87 -1.18
C ASP A 40 2.30 -36.98 0.30
N GLU A 41 3.29 -36.17 0.71
CA GLU A 41 3.77 -36.15 2.09
C GLU A 41 4.36 -34.79 2.53
N ILE A 42 4.38 -34.55 3.85
CA ILE A 42 5.06 -33.41 4.48
C ILE A 42 6.38 -33.91 5.08
N LEU A 43 7.50 -33.58 4.42
CA LEU A 43 8.83 -34.03 4.84
C LEU A 43 9.27 -33.47 6.19
N ARG A 44 8.89 -32.22 6.52
CA ARG A 44 9.34 -31.55 7.75
C ARG A 44 8.42 -30.38 8.14
N LEU A 45 8.13 -30.28 9.42
CA LEU A 45 7.50 -29.11 10.04
C LEU A 45 8.45 -28.52 11.09
N GLU A 46 8.83 -27.25 10.93
CA GLU A 46 9.65 -26.53 11.90
C GLU A 46 8.84 -25.45 12.61
N VAL A 47 8.95 -25.39 13.94
CA VAL A 47 8.34 -24.34 14.76
C VAL A 47 9.45 -23.50 15.37
N HIS A 48 9.52 -22.24 14.97
CA HIS A 48 10.49 -21.27 15.49
C HIS A 48 9.80 -20.39 16.51
N THR A 49 10.27 -20.41 17.76
CA THR A 49 9.76 -19.54 18.82
C THR A 49 10.78 -18.45 19.12
N ASN A 50 10.34 -17.20 19.08
CA ASN A 50 11.16 -16.05 19.44
C ASN A 50 10.53 -15.36 20.65
N ARG A 51 11.36 -15.00 21.63
CA ARG A 51 10.90 -14.20 22.77
C ARG A 51 10.59 -12.78 22.27
N TYR A 52 9.32 -12.41 22.33
CA TYR A 52 8.92 -11.04 22.03
C TYR A 52 9.26 -10.12 23.21
N SER A 53 10.35 -9.36 23.06
CA SER A 53 10.60 -8.19 23.89
C SER A 53 9.90 -7.00 23.25
N LYS A 54 8.84 -6.48 23.89
CA LYS A 54 8.26 -5.19 23.47
C LYS A 54 9.39 -4.17 23.41
N VAL A 55 9.66 -3.64 22.22
CA VAL A 55 10.53 -2.49 22.07
C VAL A 55 9.77 -1.33 22.71
N SER A 56 10.09 -1.00 23.95
CA SER A 56 9.69 0.29 24.51
C SER A 56 10.34 1.37 23.65
N GLY A 57 9.63 2.49 23.41
CA GLY A 57 10.17 3.65 22.69
C GLY A 57 11.62 3.90 23.11
N SER A 58 12.52 3.93 22.12
CA SER A 58 13.95 3.96 22.39
C SER A 58 14.30 5.21 23.20
N SER A 59 15.00 5.04 24.31
CA SER A 59 15.15 6.06 25.35
C SER A 59 16.57 6.54 25.56
N SER A 60 17.54 6.05 24.81
CA SER A 60 18.94 6.51 24.82
C SER A 60 19.73 5.72 23.77
N PHE A 61 21.04 5.96 23.67
CA PHE A 61 21.93 5.26 22.76
C PHE A 61 21.84 3.73 22.91
N ILE A 62 21.47 3.05 21.82
CA ILE A 62 21.53 1.59 21.71
C ILE A 62 22.73 1.21 20.84
N GLU A 63 23.59 0.33 21.36
CA GLU A 63 24.72 -0.18 20.60
C GLU A 63 24.23 -1.14 19.50
N VAL A 64 24.48 -0.77 18.24
CA VAL A 64 24.15 -1.61 17.09
C VAL A 64 25.22 -2.69 16.86
N PRO A 65 24.87 -3.87 16.32
CA PRO A 65 25.82 -4.94 16.04
C PRO A 65 27.07 -4.45 15.30
N LYS A 66 28.24 -5.04 15.63
CA LYS A 66 29.54 -4.66 15.06
C LYS A 66 29.56 -4.78 13.53
N GLN A 67 28.82 -5.73 12.97
CA GLN A 67 28.65 -5.93 11.53
C GLN A 67 28.06 -4.69 10.86
N ILE A 68 27.01 -4.11 11.45
CA ILE A 68 26.34 -2.90 10.96
C ILE A 68 27.22 -1.67 11.18
N THR A 69 27.90 -1.58 12.33
CA THR A 69 28.80 -0.45 12.60
C THR A 69 29.95 -0.35 11.59
N LYS A 70 30.42 -1.49 11.06
CA LYS A 70 31.50 -1.56 10.07
C LYS A 70 31.10 -1.04 8.68
N THR A 71 29.82 -1.12 8.30
CA THR A 71 29.38 -0.67 6.97
C THR A 71 29.48 0.84 6.81
N LYS A 72 29.53 1.59 7.92
CA LYS A 72 29.45 3.06 7.97
C LYS A 72 28.18 3.63 7.32
N ALA A 73 27.19 2.80 7.00
CA ALA A 73 25.94 3.20 6.36
C ALA A 73 24.97 3.90 7.33
N ILE A 74 25.20 3.82 8.64
CA ILE A 74 24.31 4.33 9.68
C ILE A 74 25.05 5.33 10.57
N ILE A 75 24.44 6.49 10.78
CA ILE A 75 24.84 7.45 11.81
C ILE A 75 24.04 7.13 13.09
N ASN A 76 24.68 6.41 14.02
CA ASN A 76 24.11 6.15 15.34
C ASN A 76 24.63 7.19 16.34
N VAL A 77 23.84 8.24 16.60
CA VAL A 77 24.22 9.36 17.47
C VAL A 77 24.25 8.90 18.94
N ILE A 78 25.34 9.20 19.64
CA ILE A 78 25.62 8.74 21.00
C ILE A 78 24.99 9.71 22.01
N ASN A 79 23.72 9.48 22.36
CA ASN A 79 22.99 10.24 23.38
C ASN A 79 22.87 9.46 24.70
N LYS A 80 23.98 9.38 25.46
CA LYS A 80 24.02 8.66 26.74
C LYS A 80 23.45 9.43 27.95
N LYS A 81 23.06 10.70 27.76
CA LYS A 81 22.69 11.63 28.83
C LYS A 81 21.23 12.10 28.77
N ASP A 82 20.49 11.69 27.74
CA ASP A 82 19.12 12.11 27.51
C ASP A 82 18.32 10.97 26.84
N SER A 83 17.01 11.16 26.77
CA SER A 83 16.08 10.23 26.10
C SER A 83 15.56 10.71 24.75
N GLN A 84 16.38 11.47 24.04
CA GLN A 84 15.97 12.20 22.84
C GLN A 84 16.55 11.58 21.56
N CYS A 85 16.70 10.24 21.50
CA CYS A 85 17.32 9.59 20.33
C CYS A 85 16.55 9.83 19.01
N PHE A 86 15.23 10.04 19.10
CA PHE A 86 14.40 10.42 17.96
C PHE A 86 14.79 11.82 17.43
N MET A 87 14.89 12.81 18.31
CA MET A 87 15.36 14.15 17.97
C MET A 87 16.75 14.11 17.31
N TRP A 88 17.69 13.38 17.92
CA TRP A 88 19.05 13.26 17.40
C TRP A 88 19.11 12.57 16.03
N SER A 89 18.22 11.62 15.77
CA SER A 89 18.12 10.94 14.47
C SER A 89 17.64 11.91 13.37
N ILE A 90 16.65 12.76 13.68
CA ILE A 90 16.16 13.80 12.76
C ILE A 90 17.27 14.81 12.46
N LEU A 91 17.97 15.29 13.49
CA LEU A 91 19.08 16.24 13.32
C LEU A 91 20.22 15.65 12.49
N ALA A 92 20.55 14.37 12.69
CA ALA A 92 21.58 13.70 11.91
C ALA A 92 21.23 13.55 10.43
N ALA A 93 19.95 13.31 10.13
CA ALA A 93 19.45 13.23 8.75
C ALA A 93 19.43 14.60 8.06
N LEU A 94 19.00 15.66 8.75
CA LEU A 94 18.91 17.01 8.20
C LEU A 94 20.27 17.71 8.07
N TYR A 95 21.24 17.34 8.90
CA TYR A 95 22.56 17.96 8.94
C TYR A 95 23.70 16.92 8.85
N PRO A 96 23.89 16.24 7.70
CA PRO A 96 24.83 15.13 7.56
C PRO A 96 26.31 15.55 7.45
N ASN A 97 26.60 16.77 7.01
CA ASN A 97 27.96 17.28 6.73
C ASN A 97 28.71 17.74 7.99
N ILE A 98 28.90 16.83 8.95
CA ILE A 98 29.60 17.15 10.21
C ILE A 98 30.81 16.23 10.42
N SER A 99 31.90 16.78 10.94
CA SER A 99 33.16 16.06 11.17
C SER A 99 33.05 14.89 12.16
N THR A 100 32.13 14.97 13.13
CA THR A 100 31.91 13.93 14.14
C THR A 100 30.42 13.61 14.32
N PRO A 101 29.76 13.01 13.30
CA PRO A 101 28.30 12.91 13.25
C PRO A 101 27.70 12.01 14.34
N LYS A 102 28.52 11.20 15.02
CA LYS A 102 28.08 10.37 16.15
C LYS A 102 27.97 11.13 17.48
N LYS A 103 28.48 12.36 17.60
CA LYS A 103 28.45 13.13 18.85
C LYS A 103 27.24 14.06 18.89
N THR A 104 26.53 14.13 20.02
CA THR A 104 25.45 15.10 20.20
C THR A 104 25.95 16.55 20.10
N SER A 105 27.17 16.83 20.54
CA SER A 105 27.82 18.16 20.42
C SER A 105 27.98 18.66 18.99
N SER A 106 27.91 17.76 18.01
CA SER A 106 27.98 18.09 16.58
C SER A 106 26.72 18.79 16.09
N TYR A 107 25.64 18.73 16.87
CA TYR A 107 24.35 19.33 16.58
C TYR A 107 24.02 20.42 17.62
N PRO A 108 24.71 21.57 17.61
CA PRO A 108 24.54 22.62 18.61
C PRO A 108 23.16 23.32 18.56
N PRO A 109 22.82 24.15 19.57
CA PRO A 109 21.54 24.84 19.69
C PRO A 109 20.99 25.55 18.44
N PRO A 110 21.80 26.16 17.55
CA PRO A 110 21.29 26.75 16.31
C PRO A 110 20.57 25.76 15.38
N TYR A 111 20.85 24.45 15.48
CA TYR A 111 20.11 23.42 14.75
C TYR A 111 18.90 22.91 15.52
N LEU A 112 18.99 22.81 16.85
CA LEU A 112 17.84 22.46 17.70
C LEU A 112 16.72 23.50 17.57
N ASN A 113 17.07 24.79 17.62
CA ASN A 113 16.10 25.88 17.58
C ASN A 113 15.41 26.06 16.23
N LYS A 114 15.87 25.36 15.17
CA LYS A 114 15.22 25.36 13.85
C LYS A 114 14.08 24.35 13.74
N LEU A 115 13.98 23.42 14.68
CA LEU A 115 12.96 22.39 14.70
C LEU A 115 12.08 22.59 15.92
N ASN A 116 10.78 22.53 15.72
CA ASN A 116 9.83 22.55 16.82
C ASN A 116 9.55 21.11 17.27
N PHE A 117 9.90 20.79 18.51
CA PHE A 117 9.59 19.51 19.16
C PHE A 117 8.49 19.64 20.24
N ASP A 118 7.82 20.80 20.32
CA ASP A 118 6.69 21.01 21.21
C ASP A 118 5.58 20.01 20.90
N GLY A 119 5.07 19.34 21.94
CA GLY A 119 4.04 18.30 21.81
C GLY A 119 4.55 16.87 21.59
N ILE A 120 5.87 16.66 21.51
CA ILE A 120 6.50 15.33 21.50
C ILE A 120 7.04 15.02 22.89
N SER A 121 6.62 13.90 23.49
CA SER A 121 7.22 13.45 24.73
C SER A 121 8.48 12.61 24.45
N PHE A 122 9.47 12.68 25.35
CA PHE A 122 10.70 11.90 25.26
C PHE A 122 10.85 11.03 26.52
N PRO A 123 11.13 9.71 26.39
CA PRO A 123 11.28 8.95 25.14
C PRO A 123 9.96 8.83 24.36
N THR A 124 10.02 9.05 23.04
CA THR A 124 8.84 9.06 22.18
C THR A 124 8.15 7.69 22.21
N PRO A 125 6.94 7.59 22.80
CA PRO A 125 6.22 6.34 22.90
C PRO A 125 5.86 5.82 21.50
N LEU A 126 5.97 4.50 21.26
CA LEU A 126 5.57 3.89 19.98
C LEU A 126 4.07 4.10 19.64
N ASN A 127 3.28 4.46 20.65
CA ASN A 127 1.84 4.68 20.61
C ASN A 127 1.45 6.15 20.80
N GLU A 128 2.41 7.07 20.89
CA GLU A 128 2.10 8.50 20.86
C GLU A 128 1.68 8.82 19.42
N LYS A 129 0.36 8.81 19.22
CA LYS A 129 -0.26 9.50 18.10
C LYS A 129 0.37 10.89 18.11
N LEU A 130 1.18 11.23 17.11
CA LEU A 130 1.55 12.62 16.86
C LEU A 130 0.22 13.37 16.81
N GLN A 131 -0.15 14.02 17.90
CA GLN A 131 -1.36 14.82 17.97
C GLN A 131 -1.10 15.97 17.03
N HIS A 132 -1.60 15.82 15.82
CA HIS A 132 -1.67 16.91 14.89
C HIS A 132 -2.62 17.90 15.55
N ASN A 133 -2.08 19.01 16.05
CA ASN A 133 -2.88 20.11 16.55
C ASN A 133 -3.97 20.41 15.52
N GLU A 134 -5.22 20.41 15.98
CA GLU A 134 -6.41 20.74 15.19
C GLU A 134 -6.39 22.20 14.69
N ASP A 135 -5.42 23.01 15.15
CA ASP A 135 -5.12 24.36 14.69
C ASP A 135 -3.99 24.42 13.63
N CYS A 136 -3.95 23.47 12.70
CA CYS A 136 -3.26 23.71 11.42
C CYS A 136 -4.17 24.50 10.46
N THR A 137 -4.78 25.57 10.96
CA THR A 137 -5.09 26.69 10.08
C THR A 137 -3.75 27.39 9.81
N ASP A 138 -3.34 27.37 8.55
CA ASP A 138 -2.20 28.15 8.04
C ASP A 138 -0.82 27.50 8.16
N LYS A 139 -0.65 26.39 7.43
CA LYS A 139 0.35 26.21 6.36
C LYS A 139 0.19 24.80 5.83
N SER A 140 -0.44 24.69 4.65
CA SER A 140 -0.25 23.52 3.77
C SER A 140 1.24 23.15 3.80
N PRO A 141 1.61 21.87 4.06
CA PRO A 141 3.00 21.44 4.05
C PRO A 141 3.57 21.94 2.74
N ALA A 142 4.46 22.94 2.85
CA ALA A 142 4.91 23.84 1.79
C ALA A 142 4.25 23.54 0.44
N ARG A 143 3.33 24.39 -0.05
CA ARG A 143 3.22 24.55 -1.51
C ARG A 143 4.64 24.82 -1.97
N VAL A 144 5.34 23.78 -2.43
CA VAL A 144 6.64 23.91 -3.03
C VAL A 144 6.32 24.75 -4.24
N VAL A 145 6.62 26.05 -4.14
CA VAL A 145 6.53 26.96 -5.25
C VAL A 145 7.61 26.46 -6.19
N MET A 146 7.22 25.54 -7.06
CA MET A 146 8.00 25.17 -8.20
C MET A 146 8.23 26.47 -8.97
N PRO A 147 9.46 26.72 -9.48
CA PRO A 147 9.73 27.90 -10.27
C PRO A 147 8.63 28.08 -11.33
N SER A 148 8.28 29.35 -11.57
CA SER A 148 7.13 29.83 -12.37
C SER A 148 7.04 29.31 -13.83
N GLU A 149 7.91 28.40 -14.23
CA GLU A 149 8.09 27.88 -15.59
C GLU A 149 7.74 26.38 -15.75
N THR A 150 7.32 25.68 -14.71
CA THR A 150 7.42 24.19 -14.71
C THR A 150 6.12 23.43 -15.00
N ASN A 151 5.44 23.74 -16.11
CA ASN A 151 4.42 22.84 -16.69
C ASN A 151 4.95 21.41 -16.94
N LEU A 152 6.28 21.24 -16.98
CA LEU A 152 6.98 19.97 -17.10
C LEU A 152 6.95 19.10 -15.83
N LEU A 153 6.45 19.58 -14.68
CA LEU A 153 6.36 18.81 -13.44
C LEU A 153 4.92 18.56 -12.99
N LEU A 154 3.92 18.94 -13.80
CA LEU A 154 2.49 18.78 -13.49
C LEU A 154 1.93 17.40 -13.88
N ARG A 155 2.80 16.47 -14.27
CA ARG A 155 2.44 15.08 -14.58
C ARG A 155 3.49 14.13 -14.02
N LYS A 156 3.11 12.85 -13.90
CA LYS A 156 4.03 11.79 -13.54
C LYS A 156 5.27 11.82 -14.45
N GLY A 157 6.44 11.85 -13.80
CA GLY A 157 7.73 11.81 -14.48
C GLY A 157 8.00 10.47 -15.16
N VAL A 158 9.03 10.43 -15.97
CA VAL A 158 9.44 9.24 -16.73
C VAL A 158 10.78 8.78 -16.18
N PHE A 159 10.91 7.52 -15.78
CA PHE A 159 12.11 7.05 -15.09
C PHE A 159 12.53 5.64 -15.54
N PRO A 160 13.82 5.39 -15.83
CA PRO A 160 14.29 4.09 -16.28
C PRO A 160 14.65 3.19 -15.08
N TYR A 161 13.65 2.71 -14.33
CA TYR A 161 13.90 1.95 -13.09
C TYR A 161 14.84 0.75 -13.28
N ASP A 162 14.61 -0.03 -14.33
CA ASP A 162 15.41 -1.21 -14.66
C ASP A 162 16.85 -0.89 -15.08
N TYR A 163 17.14 0.36 -15.41
CA TYR A 163 18.50 0.80 -15.69
C TYR A 163 19.32 0.93 -14.40
N PHE A 164 18.74 1.37 -13.28
CA PHE A 164 19.45 1.60 -12.03
C PHE A 164 19.66 0.29 -11.25
N ASP A 165 20.72 -0.46 -11.60
CA ASP A 165 21.17 -1.65 -10.87
C ASP A 165 22.39 -1.39 -9.97
N SER A 166 22.93 -0.17 -9.99
CA SER A 166 24.13 0.23 -9.25
C SER A 166 24.21 1.75 -9.11
N PHE A 167 24.83 2.22 -8.02
CA PHE A 167 25.02 3.66 -7.76
C PHE A 167 25.96 4.35 -8.76
N GLU A 168 26.81 3.59 -9.45
CA GLU A 168 27.71 4.17 -10.46
C GLU A 168 26.93 4.78 -11.64
N LYS A 169 25.76 4.21 -11.97
CA LYS A 169 24.89 4.74 -13.02
C LYS A 169 24.29 6.11 -12.68
N CYS A 170 24.22 6.50 -11.41
CA CYS A 170 23.82 7.85 -11.04
C CYS A 170 24.78 8.91 -11.60
N LYS A 171 26.05 8.54 -11.87
CA LYS A 171 27.07 9.45 -12.43
C LYS A 171 26.99 9.58 -13.95
N ASP A 172 26.15 8.77 -14.62
CA ASP A 172 26.00 8.83 -16.07
C ASP A 172 25.50 10.21 -16.48
N SER A 173 26.17 10.84 -17.44
CA SER A 173 25.95 12.24 -17.79
C SER A 173 24.75 12.47 -18.73
N CYS A 174 24.02 11.42 -19.07
CA CYS A 174 22.87 11.49 -19.96
C CYS A 174 21.86 10.38 -19.65
N LEU A 175 20.63 10.58 -20.12
CA LEU A 175 19.61 9.53 -20.09
C LEU A 175 20.06 8.31 -20.91
N PRO A 176 19.80 7.09 -20.42
CA PRO A 176 20.13 5.89 -21.17
C PRO A 176 19.23 5.79 -22.42
N PRO A 177 19.60 4.97 -23.42
CA PRO A 177 18.78 4.78 -24.61
C PRO A 177 17.36 4.34 -24.28
N ILE A 178 16.38 4.68 -25.13
CA ILE A 178 14.97 4.32 -24.95
C ILE A 178 14.73 2.82 -24.68
N SER A 179 15.58 1.95 -25.21
CA SER A 179 15.53 0.49 -24.96
C SER A 179 15.77 0.10 -23.49
N LYS A 180 16.36 0.99 -22.68
CA LYS A 180 16.59 0.81 -21.25
C LYS A 180 15.45 1.35 -20.37
N PHE A 181 14.40 1.91 -20.98
CA PHE A 181 13.15 2.30 -20.32
C PHE A 181 12.05 1.22 -20.41
N TYR A 182 12.40 0.00 -20.83
CA TYR A 182 11.46 -1.11 -20.83
C TYR A 182 10.99 -1.41 -19.40
N ASN A 183 9.68 -1.51 -19.19
CA ASN A 183 9.10 -1.79 -17.89
C ASN A 183 8.82 -3.28 -17.75
N LYS A 184 9.64 -4.00 -16.98
CA LYS A 184 9.44 -5.44 -16.76
C LYS A 184 8.16 -5.80 -16.01
N LEU A 185 7.60 -4.89 -15.19
CA LEU A 185 6.38 -5.17 -14.43
C LEU A 185 5.14 -5.24 -15.34
N ASN A 186 5.13 -4.42 -16.38
CA ASN A 186 4.02 -4.34 -17.33
C ASN A 186 4.35 -5.03 -18.67
N GLU A 187 5.58 -5.54 -18.83
CA GLU A 187 6.11 -6.11 -20.07
C GLU A 187 5.99 -5.19 -21.30
N GLU A 188 6.09 -3.88 -21.08
CA GLU A 188 5.85 -2.86 -22.10
C GLU A 188 7.03 -1.91 -22.30
N ALA A 189 7.27 -1.54 -23.56
CA ALA A 189 8.20 -0.48 -23.91
C ALA A 189 7.54 0.90 -23.69
N ILE A 190 8.34 1.88 -23.31
CA ILE A 190 7.87 3.26 -23.19
C ILE A 190 7.51 3.85 -24.56
N SER A 191 6.56 4.79 -24.58
CA SER A 191 6.26 5.58 -25.78
C SER A 191 7.43 6.51 -26.12
N VAL A 192 7.68 6.72 -27.42
CA VAL A 192 8.66 7.71 -27.92
C VAL A 192 8.35 9.11 -27.39
N LYS A 193 7.07 9.44 -27.23
CA LYS A 193 6.61 10.72 -26.67
C LYS A 193 7.08 10.91 -25.23
N ASP A 194 6.96 9.89 -24.40
CA ASP A 194 7.36 9.96 -22.99
C ASP A 194 8.88 9.94 -22.83
N TYR A 195 9.60 9.20 -23.68
CA TYR A 195 11.06 9.28 -23.73
C TYR A 195 11.55 10.69 -24.12
N ASN A 196 10.98 11.27 -25.18
CA ASN A 196 11.30 12.64 -25.58
C ASN A 196 10.97 13.66 -24.47
N TYR A 197 9.91 13.40 -23.70
CA TYR A 197 9.57 14.22 -22.55
C TYR A 197 10.63 14.12 -21.44
N ALA A 198 11.12 12.91 -21.13
CA ALA A 198 12.24 12.72 -20.21
C ALA A 198 13.48 13.51 -20.65
N CYS A 199 13.85 13.41 -21.93
CA CYS A 199 14.94 14.19 -22.52
C CYS A 199 14.71 15.71 -22.39
N LYS A 200 13.48 16.17 -22.62
CA LYS A 200 13.12 17.58 -22.46
C LYS A 200 13.32 18.03 -21.01
N VAL A 201 12.85 17.25 -20.03
CA VAL A 201 13.06 17.55 -18.60
C VAL A 201 14.57 17.59 -18.28
N PHE A 202 15.34 16.60 -18.73
CA PHE A 202 16.78 16.55 -18.48
C PHE A 202 17.50 17.81 -18.99
N ASN A 203 17.16 18.24 -20.21
CA ASN A 203 17.79 19.39 -20.85
C ASN A 203 17.32 20.74 -20.28
N GLU A 204 16.02 20.90 -20.03
CA GLU A 204 15.43 22.17 -19.55
C GLU A 204 15.89 22.50 -18.14
N PHE A 205 16.05 21.49 -17.28
CA PHE A 205 16.55 21.67 -15.92
C PHE A 205 18.08 21.69 -15.85
N HIS A 206 18.78 21.65 -16.99
CA HIS A 206 20.23 21.69 -17.11
C HIS A 206 20.94 20.65 -16.22
N LEU A 207 20.39 19.43 -16.19
CA LEU A 207 20.88 18.36 -15.34
C LEU A 207 22.12 17.73 -15.95
N ASN A 208 23.13 17.48 -15.13
CA ASN A 208 24.45 17.02 -15.61
C ASN A 208 24.62 15.52 -15.54
N ASN A 209 23.81 14.84 -14.74
CA ASN A 209 23.89 13.41 -14.50
C ASN A 209 22.55 12.84 -14.01
N LEU A 210 22.49 11.52 -13.91
CA LEU A 210 21.29 10.82 -13.47
C LEU A 210 20.96 10.98 -11.98
N ASP A 211 21.94 11.29 -11.12
CA ASP A 211 21.71 11.63 -9.70
C ASP A 211 20.85 12.91 -9.59
N GLU A 212 21.24 13.95 -10.32
CA GLU A 212 20.49 15.21 -10.42
C GLU A 212 19.11 15.02 -11.06
N TYR A 213 18.93 14.01 -11.91
CA TYR A 213 17.62 13.64 -12.49
C TYR A 213 16.68 12.93 -11.52
N CYS A 214 17.21 12.17 -10.56
CA CYS A 214 16.40 11.49 -9.55
C CYS A 214 15.64 12.49 -8.68
N ASP A 215 16.28 13.59 -8.32
CA ASP A 215 15.75 14.62 -7.44
C ASP A 215 14.41 15.23 -7.90
N PRO A 216 14.31 15.85 -9.10
CA PRO A 216 13.05 16.39 -9.61
C PRO A 216 12.02 15.29 -9.86
N TYR A 217 12.44 14.09 -10.26
CA TYR A 217 11.54 12.96 -10.46
C TYR A 217 10.85 12.55 -9.14
N VAL A 218 11.62 12.25 -8.09
CA VAL A 218 11.10 11.83 -6.78
C VAL A 218 10.30 12.95 -6.13
N LYS A 219 10.80 14.19 -6.17
CA LYS A 219 10.06 15.35 -5.64
C LYS A 219 8.70 15.50 -6.32
N THR A 220 8.64 15.34 -7.64
CA THR A 220 7.38 15.43 -8.39
C THR A 220 6.40 14.33 -8.00
N ASP A 221 6.85 13.07 -7.92
CA ASP A 221 5.98 11.95 -7.50
C ASP A 221 5.40 12.15 -6.10
N VAL A 222 6.22 12.62 -5.14
CA VAL A 222 5.77 12.89 -3.76
C VAL A 222 4.79 14.05 -3.72
N LEU A 223 5.08 15.15 -4.41
CA LEU A 223 4.24 16.35 -4.38
C LEU A 223 2.89 16.12 -5.07
N LEU A 224 2.87 15.45 -6.22
CA LEU A 224 1.63 15.09 -6.91
C LEU A 224 0.77 14.16 -6.05
N SER A 225 1.40 13.17 -5.39
CA SER A 225 0.70 12.26 -4.49
C SER A 225 0.15 12.98 -3.27
N THR A 226 0.90 13.94 -2.73
CA THR A 226 0.48 14.77 -1.59
C THR A 226 -0.72 15.62 -1.96
N ASP A 227 -0.66 16.36 -3.08
CA ASP A 227 -1.77 17.22 -3.54
C ASP A 227 -3.06 16.40 -3.80
N LEU A 228 -2.92 15.25 -4.47
CA LEU A 228 -4.04 14.31 -4.68
C LEU A 228 -4.64 13.82 -3.36
N PHE A 229 -3.80 13.43 -2.41
CA PHE A 229 -4.26 12.89 -1.12
C PHE A 229 -4.86 13.97 -0.22
N GLU A 230 -4.30 15.19 -0.19
CA GLU A 230 -4.87 16.32 0.53
C GLU A 230 -6.25 16.68 -0.01
N ASN A 231 -6.41 16.70 -1.34
CA ASN A 231 -7.71 16.93 -1.97
C ASN A 231 -8.69 15.80 -1.64
N PHE A 232 -8.26 14.54 -1.73
CA PHE A 232 -9.06 13.37 -1.33
C PHE A 232 -9.51 13.46 0.14
N ARG A 233 -8.59 13.77 1.06
CA ARG A 233 -8.86 13.98 2.49
C ARG A 233 -9.88 15.08 2.72
N LYS A 234 -9.72 16.22 2.05
CA LYS A 234 -10.68 17.33 2.11
C LYS A 234 -12.07 16.90 1.67
N ILE A 235 -12.19 16.18 0.55
CA ILE A 235 -13.47 15.68 0.05
C ILE A 235 -14.10 14.68 1.02
N CYS A 236 -13.33 13.73 1.56
CA CYS A 236 -13.83 12.75 2.53
C CYS A 236 -14.32 13.42 3.82
N MET A 237 -13.57 14.39 4.34
CA MET A 237 -13.97 15.16 5.52
C MET A 237 -15.22 16.00 5.27
N GLN A 238 -15.39 16.56 4.07
CA GLN A 238 -16.57 17.33 3.71
C GLN A 238 -17.81 16.44 3.54
N THR A 239 -17.67 15.33 2.82
CA THR A 239 -18.78 14.45 2.41
C THR A 239 -19.16 13.45 3.50
N TYR A 240 -18.20 12.72 4.04
CA TYR A 240 -18.42 11.57 4.94
C TYR A 240 -18.20 11.91 6.42
N LYS A 241 -17.57 13.05 6.72
CA LYS A 241 -17.14 13.45 8.07
C LYS A 241 -16.15 12.45 8.71
N LEU A 242 -15.43 11.70 7.87
CA LEU A 242 -14.40 10.75 8.25
C LEU A 242 -13.08 11.17 7.64
N ASP A 243 -12.01 11.11 8.43
CA ASP A 243 -10.66 11.43 7.96
C ASP A 243 -10.00 10.16 7.41
N PRO A 244 -9.69 10.07 6.09
CA PRO A 244 -9.06 8.90 5.49
C PRO A 244 -7.69 8.57 6.10
N CYS A 245 -7.02 9.50 6.78
CA CYS A 245 -5.75 9.24 7.48
C CYS A 245 -5.86 8.19 8.60
N TRP A 246 -7.06 7.91 9.11
CA TRP A 246 -7.28 6.86 10.12
C TRP A 246 -7.44 5.46 9.53
N TYR A 247 -7.44 5.33 8.20
CA TYR A 247 -7.72 4.09 7.50
C TYR A 247 -6.50 3.62 6.72
N PHE A 248 -6.16 2.35 6.85
CA PHE A 248 -5.11 1.74 6.04
C PHE A 248 -5.51 1.57 4.57
N THR A 249 -6.82 1.42 4.30
CA THR A 249 -7.33 1.11 2.96
C THR A 249 -8.65 1.84 2.68
N THR A 250 -8.91 2.12 1.40
CA THR A 250 -10.17 2.75 0.97
C THR A 250 -11.42 1.88 1.16
N PRO A 251 -11.38 0.52 1.11
CA PRO A 251 -12.52 -0.30 1.49
C PRO A 251 -12.89 -0.17 2.97
N ALA A 252 -11.91 -0.06 3.89
CA ALA A 252 -12.18 0.14 5.31
C ALA A 252 -12.86 1.49 5.56
N LEU A 253 -12.38 2.56 4.91
CA LEU A 253 -13.05 3.86 4.93
C LEU A 253 -14.48 3.78 4.39
N SER A 254 -14.67 3.10 3.26
CA SER A 254 -15.98 2.92 2.62
C SER A 254 -16.96 2.15 3.52
N TRP A 255 -16.46 1.13 4.23
CA TRP A 255 -17.25 0.35 5.17
C TRP A 255 -17.76 1.20 6.34
N ASP A 256 -16.87 1.94 7.00
CA ASP A 256 -17.25 2.82 8.10
C ASP A 256 -18.16 3.96 7.63
N THR A 257 -17.89 4.51 6.44
CA THR A 257 -18.76 5.48 5.78
C THR A 257 -20.18 4.91 5.65
N MET A 258 -20.31 3.69 5.12
CA MET A 258 -21.61 3.01 4.99
C MET A 258 -22.30 2.85 6.35
N LEU A 259 -21.59 2.38 7.38
CA LEU A 259 -22.16 2.22 8.73
C LEU A 259 -22.62 3.56 9.33
N VAL A 260 -21.80 4.62 9.19
CA VAL A 260 -22.10 5.95 9.71
C VAL A 260 -23.32 6.55 9.02
N HIS A 261 -23.47 6.37 7.70
CA HIS A 261 -24.60 6.94 6.97
C HIS A 261 -25.89 6.15 7.12
N THR A 262 -25.82 4.82 7.07
CA THR A 262 -27.03 3.96 7.10
C THR A 262 -27.50 3.66 8.51
N LYS A 263 -26.61 3.73 9.51
CA LYS A 263 -26.85 3.29 10.90
C LYS A 263 -27.35 1.84 10.98
N VAL A 264 -27.05 1.02 9.96
CA VAL A 264 -27.43 -0.39 9.94
C VAL A 264 -26.68 -1.15 11.04
N ALA A 265 -27.38 -2.06 11.71
CA ALA A 265 -26.77 -3.01 12.64
C ALA A 265 -26.69 -4.38 11.94
N ILE A 266 -25.47 -4.83 11.67
CA ILE A 266 -25.18 -6.12 11.05
C ILE A 266 -24.73 -7.06 12.16
N GLU A 267 -25.40 -8.21 12.29
CA GLU A 267 -25.01 -9.25 13.23
C GLU A 267 -23.71 -9.91 12.77
N LEU A 268 -22.81 -10.14 13.72
CA LEU A 268 -21.60 -10.93 13.48
C LEU A 268 -21.88 -12.40 13.70
N PHE A 269 -21.41 -13.25 12.80
CA PHE A 269 -21.46 -14.69 13.00
C PHE A 269 -20.64 -15.08 14.23
N THR A 270 -21.29 -15.70 15.20
CA THR A 270 -20.66 -16.28 16.39
C THR A 270 -20.39 -17.78 16.23
N ASP A 271 -21.14 -18.44 15.36
CA ASP A 271 -20.93 -19.83 14.96
C ASP A 271 -19.96 -19.91 13.78
N TYR A 272 -18.86 -20.63 13.99
CA TYR A 272 -17.81 -20.83 13.00
C TYR A 272 -18.26 -21.66 11.79
N ASP A 273 -19.13 -22.65 11.99
CA ASP A 273 -19.62 -23.48 10.90
C ASP A 273 -20.59 -22.70 10.00
N MET A 274 -21.36 -21.78 10.58
CA MET A 274 -22.24 -20.89 9.83
C MET A 274 -21.43 -19.90 8.97
N LEU A 275 -20.36 -19.32 9.53
CA LEU A 275 -19.43 -18.49 8.75
C LEU A 275 -18.86 -19.27 7.57
N ARG A 276 -18.33 -20.47 7.80
CA ARG A 276 -17.79 -21.33 6.73
C ARG A 276 -18.84 -21.68 5.68
N PHE A 277 -20.08 -21.94 6.10
CA PHE A 277 -21.17 -22.25 5.18
C PHE A 277 -21.46 -21.07 4.24
N ILE A 278 -21.53 -19.86 4.79
CA ILE A 278 -21.73 -18.64 3.99
C ILE A 278 -20.53 -18.39 3.07
N GLU A 279 -19.29 -18.47 3.58
CA GLU A 279 -18.07 -18.29 2.78
C GLU A 279 -18.01 -19.27 1.60
N LYS A 280 -18.37 -20.54 1.82
CA LYS A 280 -18.47 -21.56 0.76
C LYS A 280 -19.55 -21.23 -0.27
N GLY A 281 -20.54 -20.42 0.06
CA GLY A 281 -21.60 -19.96 -0.82
C GLY A 281 -21.25 -18.70 -1.62
N ILE A 282 -20.21 -17.94 -1.22
CA ILE A 282 -19.82 -16.71 -1.92
C ILE A 282 -19.29 -17.05 -3.31
N ARG A 283 -19.82 -16.38 -4.33
CA ARG A 283 -19.36 -16.46 -5.72
C ARG A 283 -19.05 -15.05 -6.23
N GLY A 284 -18.05 -14.95 -7.10
CA GLY A 284 -17.71 -13.71 -7.78
C GLY A 284 -18.72 -13.36 -8.87
N GLY A 285 -18.40 -12.34 -9.67
CA GLY A 285 -19.17 -12.01 -10.87
C GLY A 285 -19.15 -13.14 -11.90
N ILE A 286 -20.26 -13.35 -12.58
CA ILE A 286 -20.35 -14.30 -13.69
C ILE A 286 -19.58 -13.72 -14.87
N SER A 287 -18.57 -14.46 -15.35
CA SER A 287 -17.88 -14.17 -16.60
C SER A 287 -18.11 -15.33 -17.57
N GLN A 288 -18.73 -15.05 -18.71
CA GLN A 288 -19.07 -16.06 -19.70
C GLN A 288 -18.72 -15.57 -21.11
N CYS A 289 -18.01 -16.43 -21.85
CA CYS A 289 -17.76 -16.23 -23.27
C CYS A 289 -18.63 -17.20 -24.07
N CYS A 290 -19.75 -16.73 -24.62
CA CYS A 290 -20.68 -17.57 -25.39
C CYS A 290 -20.18 -17.87 -26.81
N ASN A 291 -19.33 -17.00 -27.37
CA ASN A 291 -18.74 -17.14 -28.70
C ASN A 291 -17.25 -16.83 -28.60
N HIS A 292 -16.38 -17.75 -29.01
CA HIS A 292 -14.92 -17.59 -28.89
C HIS A 292 -14.36 -16.40 -29.67
N TYR A 293 -15.04 -15.97 -30.73
CA TYR A 293 -14.58 -14.87 -31.57
C TYR A 293 -15.73 -14.23 -32.35
N ALA A 294 -15.77 -12.90 -32.36
CA ALA A 294 -16.68 -12.12 -33.19
C ALA A 294 -15.99 -10.83 -33.64
N ILE A 295 -16.15 -10.47 -34.90
CA ILE A 295 -15.67 -9.21 -35.47
C ILE A 295 -16.87 -8.41 -35.97
N ALA A 296 -16.92 -7.12 -35.66
CA ALA A 296 -17.86 -6.22 -36.29
C ALA A 296 -17.51 -6.02 -37.78
N ASN A 297 -18.48 -6.14 -38.66
CA ASN A 297 -18.34 -5.82 -40.09
C ASN A 297 -19.48 -4.87 -40.48
N ASN A 298 -19.25 -3.57 -40.39
CA ASN A 298 -20.24 -2.57 -40.76
C ASN A 298 -19.56 -1.31 -41.29
N LYS A 299 -20.32 -0.44 -41.95
CA LYS A 299 -19.85 0.76 -42.65
C LYS A 299 -19.04 1.76 -41.80
N TYR A 300 -19.03 1.62 -40.48
CA TYR A 300 -18.27 2.49 -39.57
C TYR A 300 -16.86 1.93 -39.26
N MET A 301 -16.58 0.69 -39.65
CA MET A 301 -15.28 0.05 -39.43
C MET A 301 -14.31 0.38 -40.58
N SER A 302 -13.04 0.61 -40.26
CA SER A 302 -12.00 0.93 -41.26
C SER A 302 -11.71 -0.22 -42.24
N ASN A 303 -12.04 -1.46 -41.85
CA ASN A 303 -11.85 -2.69 -42.61
C ASN A 303 -13.18 -3.29 -43.10
N PHE A 304 -14.22 -2.46 -43.30
CA PHE A 304 -15.52 -2.92 -43.80
C PHE A 304 -15.39 -3.61 -45.16
N ASN A 305 -15.93 -4.82 -45.26
CA ASN A 305 -16.04 -5.56 -46.51
C ASN A 305 -17.53 -5.70 -46.90
N PRO A 306 -17.98 -5.12 -48.02
CA PRO A 306 -19.37 -5.21 -48.46
C PRO A 306 -19.77 -6.63 -48.92
N ASP A 307 -18.81 -7.50 -49.23
CA ASP A 307 -19.06 -8.88 -49.64
C ASP A 307 -19.30 -9.82 -48.43
N ASP A 308 -18.94 -9.38 -47.23
CA ASP A 308 -19.12 -10.13 -45.99
C ASP A 308 -20.43 -9.74 -45.28
N GLU A 309 -20.92 -10.63 -44.41
CA GLU A 309 -22.12 -10.40 -43.61
C GLU A 309 -21.99 -9.15 -42.73
N ILE A 310 -23.02 -8.30 -42.73
CA ILE A 310 -23.06 -7.08 -41.92
C ILE A 310 -23.25 -7.46 -40.44
N LYS A 311 -22.25 -7.15 -39.60
CA LYS A 311 -22.21 -7.46 -38.17
C LYS A 311 -21.98 -6.21 -37.32
N TYR A 312 -22.80 -6.06 -36.28
CA TYR A 312 -22.64 -5.04 -35.25
C TYR A 312 -22.32 -5.72 -33.91
N LEU A 313 -21.47 -5.09 -33.12
CA LEU A 313 -21.22 -5.48 -31.73
C LEU A 313 -21.86 -4.42 -30.83
N MET A 314 -22.53 -4.86 -29.77
CA MET A 314 -23.17 -4.00 -28.79
C MET A 314 -22.47 -4.21 -27.44
N TYR A 315 -22.03 -3.12 -26.82
CA TYR A 315 -21.50 -3.12 -25.46
C TYR A 315 -22.55 -2.56 -24.52
N LEU A 316 -22.97 -3.36 -23.53
CA LEU A 316 -23.90 -2.96 -22.49
C LEU A 316 -23.21 -3.13 -21.14
N ASP A 317 -23.25 -2.08 -20.32
CA ASP A 317 -22.65 -2.07 -18.99
C ASP A 317 -23.69 -1.58 -17.97
N ALA A 318 -23.77 -2.27 -16.85
CA ALA A 318 -24.72 -1.94 -15.79
C ALA A 318 -24.11 -0.90 -14.85
N ASN A 319 -24.66 0.31 -14.85
CA ASN A 319 -24.26 1.38 -13.94
C ASN A 319 -24.45 0.95 -12.47
N ASN A 320 -23.36 0.79 -11.73
CA ASN A 320 -23.34 0.47 -10.30
C ASN A 320 -24.16 -0.78 -9.93
N LEU A 321 -23.89 -1.90 -10.61
CA LEU A 321 -24.58 -3.18 -10.40
C LEU A 321 -24.67 -3.61 -8.92
N TYR A 322 -23.54 -3.61 -8.21
CA TYR A 322 -23.51 -4.00 -6.79
C TYR A 322 -24.21 -2.98 -5.89
N GLY A 323 -24.06 -1.67 -6.14
CA GLY A 323 -24.78 -0.66 -5.37
C GLY A 323 -26.30 -0.77 -5.53
N PHE A 324 -26.79 -1.08 -6.73
CA PHE A 324 -28.22 -1.40 -6.91
C PHE A 324 -28.63 -2.65 -6.14
N SER A 325 -27.81 -3.71 -6.19
CA SER A 325 -28.09 -4.95 -5.45
C SER A 325 -28.13 -4.71 -3.94
N MET A 326 -27.23 -3.87 -3.42
CA MET A 326 -27.18 -3.46 -2.01
C MET A 326 -28.37 -2.59 -1.58
N SER A 327 -29.12 -2.01 -2.52
CA SER A 327 -30.37 -1.28 -2.22
C SER A 327 -31.58 -2.19 -2.01
N LYS A 328 -31.44 -3.50 -2.24
CA LYS A 328 -32.50 -4.49 -2.04
C LYS A 328 -32.45 -5.06 -0.62
N TYR A 329 -33.46 -5.86 -0.27
CA TYR A 329 -33.49 -6.55 1.01
C TYR A 329 -32.31 -7.55 1.08
N LEU A 330 -31.48 -7.38 2.12
CA LEU A 330 -30.33 -8.23 2.41
C LEU A 330 -30.51 -8.88 3.78
N PRO A 331 -29.93 -10.07 4.02
CA PRO A 331 -29.90 -10.67 5.34
C PRO A 331 -28.93 -9.89 6.25
N LEU A 332 -29.41 -9.44 7.42
CA LEU A 332 -28.64 -8.58 8.32
C LEU A 332 -28.42 -9.17 9.72
N LYS A 333 -29.35 -10.00 10.21
CA LYS A 333 -29.36 -10.54 11.56
C LYS A 333 -30.36 -11.69 11.72
N ASP A 334 -30.40 -12.25 12.93
CA ASP A 334 -31.23 -13.35 13.41
C ASP A 334 -30.92 -14.67 12.69
N PHE A 335 -29.62 -14.94 12.45
CA PHE A 335 -29.17 -16.13 11.73
C PHE A 335 -29.28 -17.39 12.60
N VAL A 336 -30.00 -18.40 12.10
CA VAL A 336 -30.18 -19.69 12.80
C VAL A 336 -30.06 -20.85 11.81
N TRP A 337 -29.55 -21.98 12.28
CA TRP A 337 -29.64 -23.23 11.54
C TRP A 337 -31.10 -23.70 11.48
N SER A 338 -31.50 -24.21 10.32
CA SER A 338 -32.83 -24.82 10.17
C SER A 338 -32.76 -26.30 10.56
N ASP A 339 -33.55 -26.70 11.55
CA ASP A 339 -33.68 -28.10 11.98
C ASP A 339 -34.44 -28.99 10.97
N ASN A 340 -35.14 -28.38 10.00
CA ASN A 340 -36.03 -29.09 9.09
C ASN A 340 -35.39 -29.37 7.74
N ASN A 341 -35.65 -30.58 7.21
CA ASN A 341 -35.65 -30.91 5.78
C ASN A 341 -36.64 -29.96 5.07
N LEU A 342 -36.19 -28.76 4.74
CA LEU A 342 -36.97 -27.74 4.06
C LEU A 342 -37.43 -28.29 2.71
N THR A 343 -38.70 -28.66 2.61
CA THR A 343 -39.36 -28.85 1.32
C THR A 343 -39.45 -27.47 0.66
N LEU A 344 -38.89 -27.35 -0.55
CA LEU A 344 -38.71 -26.14 -1.36
C LEU A 344 -39.97 -25.28 -1.62
N ASN A 345 -41.14 -25.63 -1.07
CA ASN A 345 -42.43 -25.01 -1.37
C ASN A 345 -42.70 -23.69 -0.61
N ARG A 346 -41.70 -23.10 0.07
CA ARG A 346 -41.91 -21.89 0.90
C ARG A 346 -40.95 -20.73 0.67
N ILE A 347 -40.25 -20.72 -0.47
CA ILE A 347 -39.42 -19.56 -0.85
C ILE A 347 -40.03 -18.93 -2.10
N PHE A 348 -41.13 -18.20 -1.95
CA PHE A 348 -41.53 -17.04 -2.78
C PHE A 348 -42.52 -16.17 -2.00
#